data_AF-A0AAN8FS00-F1
#
_entry.id   AF-A0AAN8FS00-F1
#
_cell.length_a   1.000
_cell.length_b   1.000
_cell.length_c   1.000
_cell.angle_alpha   90.00
_cell.angle_beta   90.00
_cell.angle_gamma   90.00
#
_symmetry.space_group_name_H-M   'P 1'
#
loop_
_entity.id
_entity.type
_entity.pdbx_description
1 polymer ?
#
loop_
_entity_poly.entity_id
_entity_poly.type
_entity_poly.pdbx_seq_one_letter_code
_entity_poly.pdbx_strand_id
1 'polypeptide(L)'
;MAAAAMDVNVGHLMDPWELPGLAHFCEHMVFLGTEKYPSEKEFHKFVSDHGGYRNASTGTDNTNYHFHIKADQLKEALDRFAQFFLAPKFTESATKREVLAIDSENSKSLKVDNYRIAQVKRRVLFS
;
A
#
# COMPACT_ATOMS: atom_id res chain seq x y z
N MET A 1 -19.15 1.86 -14.21
CA MET A 1 -18.12 1.62 -13.17
C MET A 1 -18.16 2.78 -12.19
N ALA A 2 -17.84 2.53 -10.92
CA ALA A 2 -17.60 3.55 -9.92
C ALA A 2 -16.20 3.36 -9.34
N ALA A 3 -15.64 4.39 -8.72
CA ALA A 3 -14.29 4.38 -8.17
C ALA A 3 -14.21 5.25 -6.92
N ALA A 4 -13.24 4.96 -6.07
CA ALA A 4 -12.85 5.81 -4.97
C ALA A 4 -11.33 5.77 -4.78
N ALA A 5 -10.79 6.84 -4.22
CA ALA A 5 -9.39 6.96 -3.85
C ALA A 5 -9.25 7.68 -2.52
N MET A 6 -8.19 7.37 -1.78
CA MET A 6 -7.76 8.06 -0.58
C MET A 6 -6.28 8.39 -0.75
N ASP A 7 -5.94 9.66 -0.55
CA ASP A 7 -4.56 10.12 -0.54
C ASP A 7 -4.19 10.55 0.88
N VAL A 8 -3.16 9.91 1.43
CA VAL A 8 -2.63 10.24 2.75
C VAL A 8 -1.39 11.09 2.52
N ASN A 9 -1.36 12.31 3.08
CA ASN A 9 -0.26 13.26 2.95
C ASN A 9 0.96 12.89 3.84
N VAL A 10 1.40 11.64 3.71
CA VAL A 10 2.60 11.04 4.33
C VAL A 10 3.19 10.08 3.31
N GLY A 11 4.48 10.22 2.99
CA GLY A 11 5.21 9.34 2.07
C GLY A 11 6.55 8.90 2.65
N HIS A 12 7.44 8.37 1.81
CA HIS A 12 8.72 7.79 2.27
C HIS A 12 9.71 8.82 2.85
N LEU A 13 9.49 10.12 2.69
CA LEU A 13 10.33 11.14 3.35
C LEU A 13 10.03 11.25 4.85
N MET A 14 8.89 10.72 5.29
CA MET A 14 8.43 10.76 6.68
C MET A 14 8.76 9.46 7.43
N ASP A 15 9.46 8.52 6.77
CA ASP A 15 9.94 7.30 7.42
C ASP A 15 10.86 7.64 8.60
N PRO A 16 10.72 6.96 9.75
CA PRO A 16 11.70 7.04 10.82
C PRO A 16 13.09 6.66 10.31
N TRP A 17 14.13 7.31 10.83
CA TRP A 17 15.51 7.08 10.39
C TRP A 17 15.96 5.63 10.64
N GLU A 18 15.44 5.03 11.71
CA GLU A 18 15.66 3.63 12.08
C GLU A 18 14.87 2.62 11.21
N LEU A 19 13.86 3.07 10.46
CA LEU A 19 12.94 2.23 9.68
C LEU A 19 12.66 2.81 8.28
N PRO A 20 13.69 2.94 7.41
CA PRO A 20 13.48 3.36 6.03
C PRO A 20 12.58 2.35 5.28
N GLY A 21 11.61 2.86 4.53
CA GLY A 21 10.62 2.07 3.80
C GLY A 21 9.34 1.79 4.59
N LEU A 22 9.19 2.33 5.80
CA LEU A 22 8.02 2.05 6.65
C LEU A 22 6.70 2.52 6.02
N ALA A 23 6.66 3.66 5.36
CA ALA A 23 5.45 4.13 4.66
C ALA A 23 5.01 3.14 3.56
N HIS A 24 5.97 2.64 2.78
CA HIS A 24 5.71 1.63 1.74
C HIS A 24 5.30 0.29 2.34
N PHE A 25 5.92 -0.10 3.45
CA PHE A 25 5.51 -1.28 4.21
C PHE A 25 4.06 -1.16 4.72
N CYS A 26 3.69 -0.02 5.30
CA CYS A 26 2.33 0.24 5.75
C CYS A 26 1.32 0.17 4.60
N GLU A 27 1.67 0.70 3.42
CA GLU A 27 0.84 0.60 2.22
C GLU A 27 0.47 -0.84 1.86
N HIS A 28 1.43 -1.76 1.91
CA HIS A 28 1.18 -3.17 1.65
C HIS A 28 0.30 -3.79 2.76
N MET A 29 0.64 -3.50 4.02
CA MET A 29 0.03 -4.17 5.16
C MET A 29 -1.46 -3.85 5.35
N VAL A 30 -1.93 -2.66 4.98
CA VAL A 30 -3.36 -2.32 5.11
C VAL A 30 -4.26 -3.18 4.22
N PHE A 31 -3.73 -3.79 3.16
CA PHE A 31 -4.48 -4.75 2.33
C PHE A 31 -4.65 -6.12 3.00
N LEU A 32 -3.85 -6.45 4.03
CA LEU A 32 -3.76 -7.78 4.63
C LEU A 32 -4.73 -7.98 5.81
N GLY A 33 -5.92 -7.40 5.69
CA GLY A 33 -7.02 -7.60 6.62
C GLY A 33 -7.15 -6.51 7.69
N THR A 34 -8.39 -6.33 8.14
CA THR A 34 -8.83 -5.32 9.10
C THR A 34 -9.66 -5.98 10.21
N GLU A 35 -9.95 -5.29 11.31
CA GLU A 35 -10.76 -5.88 12.38
C GLU A 35 -12.14 -6.34 11.89
N LYS A 36 -12.84 -5.49 11.12
CA LYS A 36 -14.16 -5.81 10.54
C LYS A 36 -14.08 -6.86 9.43
N TYR A 37 -12.97 -6.90 8.69
CA TYR A 37 -12.74 -7.82 7.57
C TYR A 37 -11.40 -8.54 7.73
N PRO A 38 -11.31 -9.58 8.58
CA PRO A 38 -10.04 -10.13 9.07
C PRO A 38 -9.30 -11.04 8.09
N SER A 39 -9.93 -11.44 6.98
CA SER A 39 -9.29 -12.25 5.95
C SER A 39 -8.35 -11.39 5.11
N GLU A 40 -7.08 -11.80 5.00
CA GLU A 40 -6.03 -11.04 4.29
C GLU A 40 -6.32 -10.79 2.81
N LYS A 41 -7.19 -11.60 2.20
CA LYS A 41 -7.54 -11.48 0.78
C LYS A 41 -8.94 -10.91 0.58
N GLU A 42 -9.63 -10.48 1.65
CA GLU A 42 -11.05 -10.08 1.57
C GLU A 42 -11.27 -8.96 0.56
N PHE A 43 -10.57 -7.84 0.67
CA PHE A 43 -10.77 -6.72 -0.25
C PHE A 43 -10.38 -7.06 -1.69
N HIS A 44 -9.24 -7.75 -1.88
CA HIS A 44 -8.80 -8.19 -3.21
C HIS A 44 -9.82 -9.12 -3.86
N LYS A 45 -10.31 -10.12 -3.11
CA LYS A 45 -11.32 -11.07 -3.60
C LYS A 45 -12.62 -10.34 -3.92
N PHE A 46 -13.11 -9.48 -3.03
CA PHE A 46 -14.33 -8.72 -3.25
C PHE A 46 -14.25 -7.88 -4.53
N VAL A 47 -13.16 -7.11 -4.71
CA VAL A 47 -12.98 -6.27 -5.91
C VAL A 47 -12.87 -7.14 -7.16
N SER A 48 -12.10 -8.24 -7.12
CA SER A 48 -11.91 -9.14 -8.26
C SER A 48 -13.19 -9.87 -8.67
N ASP A 49 -13.96 -10.41 -7.72
CA ASP A 49 -15.21 -11.14 -7.97
C ASP A 49 -16.27 -10.23 -8.63
N HIS A 50 -16.15 -8.91 -8.43
CA HIS A 50 -17.04 -7.91 -9.02
C HIS A 50 -16.41 -7.18 -10.22
N GLY A 51 -15.35 -7.73 -10.83
CA GLY A 51 -14.75 -7.20 -12.06
C GLY A 51 -14.08 -5.84 -11.90
N GLY A 52 -13.62 -5.53 -10.69
CA GLY A 52 -12.89 -4.32 -10.36
C GLY A 52 -11.37 -4.50 -10.34
N TYR A 53 -10.68 -3.43 -9.99
CA TYR A 53 -9.24 -3.39 -9.79
C TYR A 53 -8.90 -2.49 -8.60
N ARG A 54 -7.78 -2.78 -7.94
CA ARG A 54 -7.27 -2.05 -6.78
C ARG A 54 -5.76 -1.92 -6.87
N ASN A 55 -5.24 -0.76 -6.46
CA ASN A 55 -3.81 -0.56 -6.31
C ASN A 55 -3.52 0.52 -5.27
N ALA A 56 -2.24 0.65 -4.93
CA ALA A 56 -1.72 1.74 -4.13
C ALA A 56 -0.31 2.11 -4.60
N SER A 57 0.20 3.23 -4.10
CA SER A 57 1.57 3.67 -4.36
C SER A 57 2.03 4.63 -3.27
N THR A 58 3.23 4.39 -2.76
CA THR A 58 3.92 5.28 -1.82
C THR A 58 4.89 6.19 -2.58
N GLY A 59 4.58 7.47 -2.60
CA GLY A 59 5.39 8.53 -3.15
C GLY A 59 6.35 9.15 -2.14
N THR A 60 6.83 10.34 -2.48
CA THR A 60 7.79 11.10 -1.68
C THR A 60 7.16 11.66 -0.40
N ASP A 61 6.01 12.30 -0.54
CA ASP A 61 5.27 13.01 0.50
C ASP A 61 3.82 12.51 0.67
N ASN A 62 3.39 11.55 -0.14
CA ASN A 62 2.06 10.96 -0.06
C ASN A 62 2.03 9.44 -0.28
N THR A 63 0.96 8.81 0.18
CA THR A 63 0.60 7.43 -0.20
C THR A 63 -0.84 7.42 -0.70
N ASN A 64 -1.02 6.94 -1.93
CA ASN A 64 -2.30 6.89 -2.60
C ASN A 64 -2.86 5.47 -2.62
N TYR A 65 -4.14 5.31 -2.30
CA TYR A 65 -4.87 4.05 -2.41
C TYR A 65 -6.09 4.26 -3.28
N HIS A 66 -6.36 3.37 -4.22
CA HIS A 66 -7.51 3.51 -5.10
C HIS A 66 -8.06 2.18 -5.60
N PHE A 67 -9.34 2.20 -5.96
CA PHE A 67 -9.98 1.08 -6.63
C PHE A 67 -11.08 1.56 -7.58
N HIS A 68 -11.43 0.70 -8.53
CA HIS A 68 -12.68 0.80 -9.28
C HIS A 68 -13.45 -0.52 -9.23
N ILE A 69 -14.78 -0.44 -9.32
CA ILE A 69 -15.69 -1.58 -9.22
C ILE A 69 -17.00 -1.29 -9.97
N LYS A 70 -17.88 -2.30 -10.12
CA LYS A 70 -19.26 -2.09 -10.60
C LYS A 70 -20.02 -1.14 -9.67
N ALA A 71 -20.84 -0.26 -10.24
CA ALA A 71 -21.42 0.87 -9.51
C ALA A 71 -22.36 0.44 -8.37
N ASP A 72 -23.08 -0.67 -8.54
CA ASP A 72 -23.96 -1.29 -7.54
C ASP A 72 -23.21 -1.88 -6.33
N GLN A 73 -21.91 -2.15 -6.49
CA GLN A 73 -21.04 -2.69 -5.45
C GLN A 73 -20.21 -1.63 -4.72
N LEU A 74 -20.34 -0.36 -5.11
CA LEU A 74 -19.52 0.73 -4.56
C LEU A 74 -19.63 0.85 -3.05
N LYS A 75 -20.85 0.75 -2.50
CA LYS A 75 -21.08 0.90 -1.06
C LYS A 75 -20.31 -0.15 -0.24
N GLU A 76 -20.40 -1.40 -0.67
CA GLU A 76 -19.74 -2.54 0.00
C GLU A 76 -18.21 -2.52 -0.18
N ALA A 77 -17.73 -2.05 -1.34
CA ALA A 77 -16.30 -1.84 -1.55
C ALA A 77 -15.76 -0.69 -0.70
N LEU A 78 -16.50 0.42 -0.61
CA LEU A 78 -16.10 1.60 0.13
C LEU A 78 -16.06 1.33 1.64
N ASP A 79 -16.98 0.52 2.17
CA ASP A 79 -16.97 0.11 3.58
C ASP A 79 -15.71 -0.70 3.92
N ARG A 80 -15.32 -1.66 3.07
CA ARG A 80 -14.06 -2.42 3.21
C ARG A 80 -12.83 -1.52 3.07
N PHE A 81 -12.82 -0.65 2.08
CA PHE A 81 -11.73 0.29 1.82
C PHE A 81 -11.52 1.26 2.99
N ALA A 82 -12.60 1.77 3.60
CA ALA A 82 -12.53 2.66 4.76
C ALA A 82 -11.82 1.99 5.95
N GLN A 83 -11.96 0.67 6.13
CA GLN A 83 -11.33 -0.03 7.25
C GLN A 83 -9.79 0.00 7.22
N PHE A 84 -9.18 0.24 6.05
CA PHE A 84 -7.72 0.38 5.94
C PHE A 84 -7.19 1.52 6.82
N PHE A 85 -8.02 2.56 6.99
CA PHE A 85 -7.68 3.79 7.70
C PHE A 85 -8.27 3.82 9.13
N LEU A 86 -8.97 2.77 9.55
CA LEU A 86 -9.62 2.69 10.86
C LEU A 86 -8.94 1.67 11.77
N ALA A 87 -8.85 0.42 11.33
CA ALA A 87 -8.36 -0.69 12.16
C ALA A 87 -7.72 -1.81 11.33
N PRO A 88 -6.60 -1.54 10.62
CA PRO A 88 -5.81 -2.58 9.95
C PRO A 88 -5.12 -3.48 10.98
N LYS A 89 -5.03 -4.80 10.69
CA LYS A 89 -4.61 -5.77 11.72
C LYS A 89 -3.11 -5.88 11.97
N PHE A 90 -2.29 -5.65 10.94
CA PHE A 90 -0.82 -5.81 11.02
C PHE A 90 -0.37 -7.08 11.76
N THR A 91 -0.94 -8.24 11.38
CA THR A 91 -0.65 -9.49 12.10
C THR A 91 0.83 -9.86 11.98
N GLU A 92 1.40 -10.46 13.04
CA GLU A 92 2.82 -10.83 13.05
C GLU A 92 3.20 -11.76 11.87
N SER A 93 2.30 -12.68 11.50
CA SER A 93 2.51 -13.59 10.38
C SER A 93 2.48 -12.90 9.02
N ALA A 94 1.64 -11.88 8.84
CA ALA A 94 1.61 -11.05 7.63
C ALA A 94 2.86 -10.19 7.56
N THR A 95 3.22 -9.52 8.64
CA THR A 95 4.41 -8.67 8.74
C THR A 95 5.68 -9.41 8.31
N LYS A 96 5.92 -10.61 8.86
CA LYS A 96 7.10 -11.42 8.50
C LYS A 96 7.16 -11.77 7.03
N ARG A 97 6.02 -12.06 6.39
CA ARG A 97 5.97 -12.38 4.95
C ARG A 97 6.14 -11.14 4.10
N GLU A 98 5.54 -10.03 4.49
CA GLU A 98 5.52 -8.82 3.66
C GLU A 98 6.88 -8.13 3.63
N VAL A 99 7.66 -8.21 4.73
CA VAL A 99 9.07 -7.78 4.72
C VAL A 99 9.87 -8.52 3.63
N LEU A 100 9.65 -9.82 3.46
CA LEU A 100 10.33 -10.61 2.42
C LEU A 100 9.85 -10.24 1.01
N ALA A 101 8.56 -9.92 0.86
CA ALA A 101 8.00 -9.48 -0.42
C ALA A 101 8.61 -8.14 -0.86
N ILE A 102 8.70 -7.18 0.04
CA ILE A 102 9.28 -5.86 -0.21
C ILE A 102 10.79 -5.94 -0.47
N ASP A 103 11.52 -6.82 0.24
CA ASP A 103 12.94 -7.07 -0.06
C ASP A 103 13.15 -7.61 -1.49
N SER A 104 12.26 -8.51 -1.93
CA SER A 104 12.25 -9.01 -3.31
C SER A 104 11.95 -7.91 -4.33
N GLU A 105 11.03 -7.00 -4.03
CA GLU A 105 10.72 -5.84 -4.87
C GLU A 105 11.92 -4.90 -4.99
N ASN A 106 12.51 -4.52 -3.86
CA ASN A 106 13.71 -3.67 -3.83
C ASN A 106 14.85 -4.30 -4.65
N SER A 107 15.07 -5.62 -4.50
CA SER A 107 16.08 -6.36 -5.27
C SER A 107 15.91 -6.23 -6.79
N LYS A 108 14.67 -6.15 -7.28
CA LYS A 108 14.38 -5.92 -8.71
C LYS A 108 14.67 -4.47 -9.10
N SER A 109 14.33 -3.52 -8.24
CA SER A 109 14.52 -2.09 -8.44
C SER A 109 15.99 -1.68 -8.50
N LEU A 110 16.92 -2.43 -7.88
CA LEU A 110 18.37 -2.14 -7.89
C LEU A 110 18.99 -2.05 -9.30
N LYS A 111 18.37 -2.68 -10.30
CA LYS A 111 18.84 -2.72 -11.70
C LYS A 111 18.16 -1.70 -12.60
N VAL A 112 17.26 -0.87 -12.06
CA VAL A 112 16.49 0.11 -12.83
C VAL A 112 17.10 1.49 -12.62
N ASP A 113 17.55 2.14 -13.69
CA ASP A 113 18.32 3.39 -13.62
C ASP A 113 17.56 4.53 -12.92
N ASN A 114 16.25 4.64 -13.12
CA ASN A 114 15.44 5.66 -12.45
C ASN A 114 15.54 5.57 -10.92
N TYR A 115 15.47 4.35 -10.34
CA TYR A 115 15.60 4.15 -8.90
C TYR A 115 17.03 4.40 -8.42
N ARG A 116 18.03 3.99 -9.21
CA ARG A 116 19.45 4.24 -8.89
C ARG A 116 19.75 5.75 -8.84
N ILE A 117 19.28 6.50 -9.83
CA ILE A 117 19.45 7.96 -9.91
C ILE A 117 18.72 8.65 -8.74
N ALA A 118 17.49 8.24 -8.44
CA ALA A 118 16.72 8.77 -7.31
C ALA A 118 17.46 8.56 -5.97
N GLN A 119 18.01 7.36 -5.75
CA GLN A 119 18.75 7.04 -4.52
C GLN A 119 20.05 7.85 -4.39
N VAL A 120 20.78 8.05 -5.50
CA VAL A 120 21.98 8.91 -5.53
C VAL A 120 21.62 10.36 -5.21
N LYS A 121 20.58 10.90 -5.84
CA LYS A 121 20.09 12.27 -5.58
C LYS A 121 19.71 12.45 -4.11
N ARG A 122 18.98 11.49 -3.53
CA ARG A 122 18.63 11.52 -2.10
C ARG A 122 19.88 11.57 -1.22
N ARG A 123 20.88 10.73 -1.52
CA ARG A 123 22.11 10.67 -0.72
C ARG A 123 22.96 11.94 -0.81
N VAL A 124 22.96 12.64 -1.94
CA VAL A 124 23.72 13.90 -2.12
C VAL A 124 22.99 15.11 -1.55
N LEU A 125 21.66 15.13 -1.60
CA LEU A 125 20.84 16.26 -1.10
C LEU A 125 20.69 16.25 0.42
N PHE A 126 20.82 15.09 1.07
CA PHE A 126 20.64 14.91 2.51
C PHE A 126 21.92 14.42 3.24
N SER A 127 23.10 14.54 2.62
CA SER A 127 24.42 14.39 3.25
C SER A 127 24.97 15.72 3.75
#